data_AF-A0A932RGP2-F1
#
_entry.id   AF-A0A932RGP2-F1
#
_cell.length_a   1.000
_cell.length_b   1.000
_cell.length_c   1.000
_cell.angle_alpha   90.00
_cell.angle_beta   90.00
_cell.angle_gamma   90.00
#
_symmetry.space_group_name_H-M   'P 1'
#
loop_
_entity.id
_entity.type
_entity.pdbx_description
1 polymer ?
#
loop_
_entity_poly.entity_id
_entity_poly.type
_entity_poly.pdbx_seq_one_letter_code
_entity_poly.pdbx_strand_id
1 'polypeptide(L)' 'MAVNLPARQFRQQNLPKLIKKVLKETSMTAQFLALEITERTAMQNIDFNIAALNELSAMGIQISIDDLNGMGRGRRHSH' A
#
# COMPACT_ATOMS: atom_id res chain seq x y z
N MET A 1 -1.23 -4.42 -10.55
CA MET A 1 -1.03 -5.62 -9.71
C MET A 1 -1.13 -5.19 -8.26
N ALA A 2 -1.97 -5.86 -7.47
CA ALA A 2 -2.15 -5.54 -6.05
C ALA A 2 -1.29 -6.49 -5.19
N VAL A 3 -0.57 -5.93 -4.22
CA VAL A 3 0.27 -6.69 -3.28
C VAL A 3 -0.19 -6.40 -1.86
N ASN A 4 -0.49 -7.46 -1.12
CA ASN A 4 -0.87 -7.38 0.29
C ASN A 4 0.36 -7.23 1.17
N LEU A 5 0.37 -6.21 2.02
CA LEU A 5 1.46 -5.94 2.96
C LEU A 5 1.00 -6.15 4.40
N PRO A 6 1.43 -7.24 5.07
CA PRO A 6 1.11 -7.44 6.48
C PRO A 6 1.82 -6.40 7.36
N ALA A 7 1.17 -5.97 8.44
CA ALA A 7 1.60 -4.88 9.33
C ALA A 7 3.06 -4.98 9.81
N ARG A 8 3.53 -6.19 10.08
CA ARG A 8 4.90 -6.43 10.55
C ARG A 8 5.94 -6.06 9.49
N GLN A 9 5.64 -6.30 8.22
CA GLN A 9 6.54 -6.04 7.10
C GLN A 9 6.61 -4.55 6.77
N PHE A 10 5.49 -3.84 6.93
CA PHE A 10 5.41 -2.38 6.81
C PHE A 10 6.35 -1.66 7.80
N ARG A 11 6.48 -2.19 9.03
CA ARG A 11 7.35 -1.62 10.08
C ARG A 11 8.82 -1.99 9.98
N GLN A 12 9.12 -3.21 9.52
CA GLN A 12 10.47 -3.77 9.62
C GLN A 12 11.41 -3.37 8.49
N GLN A 13 10.85 -3.00 7.34
CA GLN A 13 11.65 -2.61 6.19
C GLN A 13 11.33 -1.15 5.93
N ASN A 14 12.35 -0.36 5.55
CA ASN A 14 12.09 0.92 4.91
C ASN A 14 11.43 0.63 3.56
N LEU A 15 10.13 0.34 3.62
CA LEU A 15 9.30 -0.18 2.54
C LEU A 15 9.36 0.72 1.30
N PRO A 16 9.35 2.06 1.43
CA PRO A 16 9.63 2.95 0.31
C PRO A 16 10.95 2.63 -0.40
N LYS A 17 12.05 2.43 0.35
CA LYS A 17 13.36 2.07 -0.25
C LYS A 17 13.34 0.71 -0.93
N LEU A 18 12.69 -0.29 -0.34
CA LEU A 18 12.56 -1.61 -0.94
C LEU A 18 11.80 -1.53 -2.27
N ILE A 19 10.63 -0.88 -2.27
CA ILE A 19 9.80 -0.78 -3.46
C ILE A 19 10.51 0.01 -4.55
N LYS A 20 11.19 1.11 -4.20
CA LYS A 20 12.01 1.87 -5.15
C LYS A 20 13.10 1.01 -5.80
N LYS A 21 13.75 0.14 -5.03
CA LYS A 21 14.74 -0.81 -5.54
C LYS A 21 14.10 -1.79 -6.52
N VAL A 22 12.98 -2.41 -6.15
CA VAL A 22 12.27 -3.39 -7.00
C VAL A 22 11.75 -2.75 -8.29
N LEU A 23 11.15 -1.56 -8.22
CA LEU A 23 10.69 -0.83 -9.40
C LEU A 23 11.84 -0.56 -10.37
N LYS A 24 13.01 -0.19 -9.85
CA LYS A 24 14.21 0.05 -10.66
C LYS A 24 14.75 -1.25 -11.30
N GLU A 25 14.84 -2.33 -10.53
CA GLU A 25 15.34 -3.63 -11.00
C GLU A 25 14.43 -4.26 -12.05
N THR A 26 13.12 -4.06 -11.92
CA THR A 26 12.11 -4.62 -12.83
C THR A 26 11.76 -3.68 -13.99
N SER A 27 12.27 -2.44 -13.99
CA SER A 27 11.84 -1.36 -14.90
C SER A 27 10.31 -1.13 -14.88
N MET A 28 9.65 -1.49 -13.79
CA MET A 28 8.20 -1.35 -13.64
C MET A 28 7.85 0.09 -13.27
N THR A 29 6.82 0.64 -13.91
CA THR A 29 6.27 1.93 -13.53
C THR A 29 5.44 1.81 -12.26
N ALA A 30 5.68 2.70 -11.29
CA ALA A 30 5.01 2.71 -9.99
C ALA A 30 3.47 2.73 -10.08
N GLN A 31 2.91 3.38 -11.11
CA GLN A 31 1.47 3.46 -11.35
C GLN A 31 0.77 2.09 -11.53
N PHE A 32 1.53 1.04 -11.87
CA PHE A 32 1.00 -0.31 -12.02
C PHE A 32 1.01 -1.11 -10.71
N LEU A 33 1.63 -0.56 -9.66
CA LEU A 33 1.68 -1.16 -8.35
C LEU A 33 0.58 -0.56 -7.47
N ALA A 34 -0.25 -1.43 -6.90
CA ALA A 34 -1.19 -1.09 -5.84
C ALA A 34 -0.78 -1.80 -4.56
N LEU A 35 -0.73 -1.06 -3.46
CA LEU A 35 -0.47 -1.59 -2.13
C LEU A 35 -1.75 -1.58 -1.32
N GLU A 36 -2.14 -2.76 -0.85
CA GLU A 36 -3.27 -2.93 0.06
C GLU A 36 -2.72 -3.08 1.49
N ILE A 37 -3.17 -2.17 2.36
CA ILE A 37 -2.85 -2.17 3.79
C ILE A 37 -4.14 -2.22 4.59
N THR A 38 -4.18 -2.98 5.68
CA THR A 38 -5.40 -3.01 6.51
C THR A 38 -5.54 -1.74 7.35
N GLU A 39 -6.76 -1.37 7.72
CA GLU A 39 -7.02 -0.25 8.64
C GLU A 39 -6.22 -0.39 9.94
N ARG A 40 -6.22 -1.59 10.53
CA ARG A 40 -5.41 -1.90 11.72
C ARG A 40 -3.92 -1.63 11.49
N THR A 41 -3.40 -1.90 10.30
CA THR A 41 -2.00 -1.59 9.95
C THR A 41 -1.79 -0.09 9.87
N ALA A 42 -2.67 0.63 9.17
CA ALA A 42 -2.60 2.07 9.02
C ALA A 42 -2.62 2.80 10.37
N MET A 43 -3.52 2.37 11.27
CA MET A 43 -3.72 2.96 12.59
C MET A 43 -2.63 2.63 13.61
N GLN A 44 -1.87 1.53 13.41
CA GLN A 44 -0.75 1.18 14.30
C GLN A 44 0.48 2.03 13.98
N ASN A 45 0.87 2.92 14.89
CA ASN A 45 1.99 3.87 14.73
C ASN A 45 1.78 4.81 13.54
N ILE A 46 0.68 5.57 13.60
CA ILE A 46 0.18 6.43 12.53
C ILE A 46 1.24 7.40 11.99
N ASP A 47 2.07 7.99 12.84
CA ASP A 47 3.08 8.97 12.41
C ASP A 47 4.15 8.35 11.51
N PHE A 48 4.63 7.16 11.87
CA PHE A 48 5.60 6.41 11.06
C PHE A 48 4.97 5.99 9.72
N ASN A 49 3.71 5.55 9.77
CA ASN A 49 3.03 5.08 8.57
C ASN A 49 2.70 6.21 7.61
N ILE A 50 2.26 7.37 8.10
CA ILE A 50 1.95 8.54 7.26
C ILE A 50 3.18 8.94 6.45
N ALA A 51 4.36 9.00 7.06
CA ALA A 51 5.60 9.33 6.36
C ALA A 51 5.91 8.35 5.21
N ALA A 52 5.82 7.04 5.48
CA ALA A 52 6.04 6.00 4.48
C ALA A 52 4.98 6.01 3.38
N LEU A 53 3.70 6.19 3.73
CA LEU A 53 2.59 6.27 2.78
C LEU A 53 2.71 7.49 1.87
N ASN A 54 3.10 8.63 2.40
CA ASN A 54 3.37 9.83 1.61
C ASN A 54 4.53 9.61 0.63
N GLU A 55 5.62 8.96 1.06
CA GLU A 55 6.74 8.65 0.18
C GLU A 55 6.31 7.69 -0.95
N LEU A 56 5.54 6.65 -0.63
CA LEU A 56 5.01 5.71 -1.61
C LEU A 56 4.04 6.38 -2.60
N SER A 57 3.14 7.23 -2.10
CA SER A 57 2.20 7.99 -2.93
C SER A 57 2.94 8.97 -3.86
N ALA A 58 3.99 9.63 -3.36
CA ALA A 58 4.84 10.52 -4.17
C ALA A 58 5.60 9.79 -5.28
N MET A 59 5.83 8.48 -5.15
CA MET A 59 6.36 7.65 -6.24
C MET A 59 5.32 7.34 -7.34
N GLY A 60 4.05 7.66 -7.12
CA GLY A 60 2.94 7.32 -8.02
C GLY A 60 2.33 5.94 -7.77
N ILE A 61 2.61 5.34 -6.60
CA ILE A 61 2.05 4.04 -6.21
C ILE A 61 0.62 4.25 -5.71
N GLN A 62 -0.29 3.38 -6.14
CA GLN A 62 -1.66 3.38 -5.63
C GLN A 62 -1.70 2.74 -4.25
N ILE A 63 -2.33 3.39 -3.28
CA ILE A 63 -2.45 2.88 -1.92
C ILE A 63 -3.93 2.74 -1.60
N SER A 64 -4.33 1.56 -1.15
CA SER A 64 -5.69 1.25 -0.72
C SER A 64 -5.66 0.79 0.74
N ILE A 65 -6.56 1.32 1.55
CA ILE A 65 -6.78 0.85 2.92
C ILE A 65 -7.94 -0.15 2.88
N ASP A 66 -7.66 -1.40 3.18
CA ASP A 66 -8.65 -2.47 3.31
C ASP A 66 -9.23 -2.45 4.72
N ASP A 67 -10.51 -2.12 4.80
CA ASP A 67 -11.31 -2.20 6.01
C ASP A 67 -11.81 -3.65 6.12
N LEU A 68 -11.29 -4.41 7.08
CA LEU A 68 -11.79 -5.76 7.40
C LEU A 68 -13.13 -5.65 8.14
N ASN A 69 -14.09 -4.94 7.54
CA ASN A 69 -15.51 -5.15 7.76
C ASN A 69 -15.92 -6.29 6.82
N GLY A 70 -16.38 -7.40 7.39
CA GLY A 70 -16.61 -8.66 6.69
C GLY A 70 -17.45 -8.54 5.42
N MET A 71 -17.08 -9.36 4.42
CA MET A 71 -17.76 -9.64 3.16
C MET A 71 -17.74 -8.57 2.06
N GLY A 72 -17.09 -8.94 0.94
CA GLY A 72 -17.72 -8.85 -0.38
C GLY A 72 -17.17 -7.77 -1.32
N ARG A 73 -16.45 -8.21 -2.35
CA ARG A 73 -16.33 -7.43 -3.59
C ARG A 73 -17.70 -7.28 -4.25
N GLY A 74 -18.00 -6.07 -4.73
CA GLY A 74 -19.04 -5.77 -5.74
C GLY A 74 -20.31 -5.18 -5.14
N ARG A 75 -20.82 -4.01 -5.55
CA ARG A 75 -20.83 -3.43 -6.89
C ARG A 75 -20.97 -1.91 -6.79
N ARG A 76 -20.07 -1.17 -7.44
CA ARG A 76 -20.47 0.06 -8.12
C ARG A 76 -21.15 -0.38 -9.41
N HIS A 77 -22.48 -0.29 -9.45
CA HIS A 77 -23.18 -0.04 -10.69
C HIS A 77 -24.22 1.04 -10.40
N SER A 78 -24.00 2.18 -11.06
CA SER A 78 -24.93 3.27 -11.21
C SER A 78 -26.27 2.78 -11.75
N HIS A 79 -27.35 3.26 -11.15
CA HIS A 79 -28.53 3.80 -11.84
C HIS A 79 -29.10 4.91 -10.96
#